data_AF-A0AB37KD52-F1
#
_entry.id   AF-A0AB37KD52-F1
#
_cell.length_a   1.000
_cell.length_b   1.000
_cell.length_c   1.000
_cell.angle_alpha   90.00
_cell.angle_beta   90.00
_cell.angle_gamma   90.00
#
_symmetry.space_group_name_H-M   'P 1'
#
loop_
_entity.id
_entity.type
_entity.pdbx_description
1 polymer ?
#
loop_
_entity_poly.entity_id
_entity_poly.type
_entity_poly.pdbx_seq_one_letter_code
_entity_poly.pdbx_strand_id
1 'polypeptide(L)'
;MATLINDEQNINFTIDFLKRIKDTIIINDESETFIPFILKLVTPEKMYNTDKFVMSVREIKYLIENLNHVLHVSHQEDYTFDYYNSEALFEMIVSFLSEDLLIEIMIWINIGALNNGDKYGYDEGYRFIVDLDTFEKFVIQLERESK
;
A
#
# COMPACT_ATOMS: atom_id res chain seq x y z
N MET A 1 7.20 -5.70 8.03
CA MET A 1 5.76 -5.77 7.86
C MET A 1 4.98 -4.58 8.43
N ALA A 2 4.51 -3.69 7.56
CA ALA A 2 3.57 -2.63 7.89
C ALA A 2 2.14 -3.11 7.66
N THR A 3 1.29 -2.96 8.67
CA THR A 3 -0.07 -3.53 8.68
C THR A 3 -1.11 -2.46 8.96
N LEU A 4 -2.17 -2.48 8.17
CA LEU A 4 -3.33 -1.61 8.29
C LEU A 4 -4.57 -2.46 8.50
N ILE A 5 -5.29 -2.21 9.58
CA ILE A 5 -6.49 -2.94 9.97
C ILE A 5 -7.62 -1.92 10.05
N ASN A 6 -8.75 -2.20 9.38
CA ASN A 6 -9.91 -1.30 9.41
C ASN A 6 -10.59 -1.27 10.78
N ASP A 7 -11.46 -0.28 10.99
CA ASP A 7 -12.13 -0.06 12.27
C ASP A 7 -13.00 -1.26 12.71
N GLU A 8 -13.57 -2.00 11.76
CA GLU A 8 -14.36 -3.21 12.02
C GLU A 8 -13.50 -4.46 12.28
N GLN A 9 -12.18 -4.34 12.17
CA GLN A 9 -11.19 -5.41 12.40
C GLN A 9 -11.42 -6.67 11.53
N ASN A 10 -11.98 -6.48 10.34
CA ASN A 10 -12.34 -7.56 9.42
C ASN A 10 -11.58 -7.52 8.09
N ILE A 11 -10.88 -6.41 7.81
CA ILE A 11 -9.98 -6.25 6.68
C ILE A 11 -8.58 -5.92 7.21
N ASN A 12 -7.58 -6.67 6.73
CA ASN A 12 -6.18 -6.45 7.04
C ASN A 12 -5.39 -6.34 5.73
N PHE A 13 -4.80 -5.18 5.50
CA PHE A 13 -3.88 -4.92 4.42
C PHE A 13 -2.44 -4.83 4.95
N THR A 14 -1.52 -5.56 4.34
CA THR A 14 -0.14 -5.65 4.79
C THR A 14 0.81 -5.50 3.61
N ILE A 15 1.87 -4.71 3.79
CA ILE A 15 3.05 -4.66 2.92
C ILE A 15 4.27 -5.03 3.76
N ASP A 16 5.09 -5.96 3.27
CA ASP A 16 6.33 -6.39 3.92
C ASP A 16 7.49 -6.37 2.93
N PHE A 17 8.42 -5.42 3.10
CA PHE A 17 9.64 -5.37 2.30
C PHE A 17 10.62 -6.46 2.75
N LEU A 18 10.94 -7.39 1.85
CA LEU A 18 11.84 -8.52 2.13
C LEU A 18 13.32 -8.10 2.21
N LYS A 19 13.61 -6.85 1.85
CA LYS A 19 14.94 -6.25 1.96
C LYS A 19 14.80 -4.74 2.23
N ARG A 20 15.68 -4.18 3.06
CA ARG A 20 15.70 -2.73 3.33
C ARG A 20 16.40 -1.97 2.21
N ILE A 21 16.06 -0.70 2.04
CA ILE A 21 16.70 0.14 1.03
C ILE A 21 18.17 0.38 1.38
N LYS A 22 18.51 0.66 2.65
CA LYS A 22 19.92 0.89 3.05
C LYS A 22 20.84 -0.33 2.83
N ASP A 23 20.28 -1.54 2.82
CA ASP A 23 21.00 -2.78 2.62
C ASP A 23 21.12 -3.12 1.11
N THR A 24 20.65 -2.22 0.25
CA THR A 24 20.64 -2.38 -1.20
C THR A 24 21.67 -1.46 -1.84
N ILE A 25 22.55 -2.05 -2.65
CA ILE A 25 23.54 -1.31 -3.43
C ILE A 25 22.79 -0.66 -4.59
N ILE A 26 22.68 0.67 -4.57
CA ILE A 26 22.14 1.45 -5.68
C ILE A 26 23.28 1.62 -6.69
N ILE A 27 23.28 0.78 -7.73
CA ILE A 27 24.38 0.73 -8.72
C ILE A 27 24.19 1.75 -9.84
N ASN A 28 22.93 2.04 -10.23
CA ASN A 28 22.59 2.93 -11.34
C ASN A 28 21.69 4.10 -10.90
N ASP A 29 20.44 3.80 -10.55
CA ASP A 29 19.38 4.75 -10.19
C ASP A 29 18.37 4.06 -9.25
N GLU A 30 17.67 4.85 -8.44
CA GLU A 30 16.59 4.41 -7.55
C GLU A 30 15.38 3.86 -8.33
N SER A 31 15.19 4.29 -9.58
CA SER A 31 14.15 3.75 -10.46
C SER A 31 14.46 2.34 -10.98
N GLU A 32 15.74 1.96 -11.05
CA GLU A 32 16.19 0.63 -11.49
C GLU A 32 16.60 -0.28 -10.31
N THR A 33 16.49 0.23 -9.09
CA THR A 33 16.80 -0.53 -7.88
C THR A 33 15.53 -1.12 -7.31
N PHE A 34 15.38 -2.44 -7.43
CA PHE A 34 14.16 -3.15 -7.06
C PHE A 34 14.27 -3.80 -5.67
N ILE A 35 13.26 -3.57 -4.84
CA ILE A 35 13.10 -4.18 -3.53
C ILE A 35 11.99 -5.22 -3.59
N PRO A 36 12.27 -6.49 -3.27
CA PRO A 36 11.26 -7.51 -3.20
C PRO A 36 10.33 -7.27 -2.00
N PHE A 37 9.03 -7.52 -2.17
CA PHE A 37 8.02 -7.36 -1.12
C PHE A 37 6.94 -8.44 -1.19
N ILE A 38 6.25 -8.61 -0.07
CA ILE A 38 5.02 -9.38 0.06
C ILE A 38 3.88 -8.39 0.31
N LEU A 39 2.78 -8.55 -0.42
CA LEU A 39 1.52 -7.89 -0.15
C LEU A 39 0.51 -8.95 0.26
N LYS A 40 -0.21 -8.66 1.34
CA LYS A 40 -1.27 -9.51 1.85
C LYS A 40 -2.52 -8.69 2.10
N LEU A 41 -3.66 -9.14 1.58
CA LEU A 41 -4.97 -8.58 1.86
C LEU A 41 -5.88 -9.70 2.38
N VAL A 42 -6.30 -9.58 3.63
CA VAL A 42 -7.24 -10.51 4.27
C VAL A 42 -8.57 -9.81 4.40
N THR A 43 -9.63 -10.47 3.96
CA THR A 43 -11.02 -10.03 4.05
C THR A 43 -11.84 -11.15 4.66
N PRO A 44 -13.13 -10.93 5.01
CA PRO A 44 -13.97 -11.99 5.57
C PRO A 44 -14.10 -13.22 4.66
N GLU A 45 -14.00 -13.02 3.35
CA GLU A 45 -14.25 -14.06 2.36
C GLU A 45 -12.97 -14.64 1.75
N LYS A 46 -11.90 -13.84 1.67
CA LYS A 46 -10.72 -14.16 0.87
C LYS A 46 -9.42 -13.72 1.53
N MET A 47 -8.36 -14.39 1.10
CA MET A 47 -6.99 -14.00 1.40
C MET A 47 -6.21 -13.92 0.10
N TYR A 48 -5.65 -12.75 -0.15
CA TYR A 48 -4.69 -12.51 -1.20
C TYR A 48 -3.30 -12.44 -0.59
N ASN A 49 -2.35 -13.12 -1.23
CA ASN A 49 -0.96 -13.07 -0.85
C ASN A 49 -0.11 -13.13 -2.10
N THR A 50 0.91 -12.28 -2.18
CA THR A 50 1.81 -12.25 -3.32
C THR A 50 3.06 -13.11 -3.08
N ASP A 51 3.53 -13.80 -4.12
CA ASP A 51 4.77 -14.56 -4.08
C ASP A 51 5.93 -13.73 -4.68
N LYS A 52 6.50 -12.86 -3.84
CA LYS A 52 7.74 -12.08 -4.10
C LYS A 52 7.68 -11.18 -5.35
N PHE A 53 6.88 -10.13 -5.29
CA PHE A 53 6.90 -9.05 -6.27
C PHE A 53 8.00 -8.05 -5.95
N VAL A 54 8.23 -7.11 -6.86
CA VAL A 54 9.23 -6.06 -6.69
C VAL A 54 8.61 -4.68 -6.85
N MET A 55 9.14 -3.73 -6.09
CA MET A 55 8.84 -2.32 -6.21
C MET A 55 10.18 -1.58 -6.27
N SER A 56 10.30 -0.59 -7.17
CA SER A 56 11.51 0.24 -7.22
C SER A 56 11.65 1.09 -5.96
N VAL A 57 12.88 1.45 -5.59
CA VAL A 57 13.15 2.37 -4.48
C VAL A 57 12.40 3.69 -4.67
N ARG A 58 12.33 4.17 -5.92
CA ARG A 58 11.56 5.38 -6.26
C ARG A 58 10.07 5.23 -5.95
N GLU A 59 9.46 4.10 -6.32
CA GLU A 59 8.03 3.86 -6.03
C GLU A 59 7.75 3.76 -4.53
N ILE A 60 8.64 3.11 -3.77
CA ILE A 60 8.50 3.02 -2.31
C ILE A 60 8.54 4.40 -1.67
N LYS A 61 9.51 5.23 -2.07
CA LYS A 61 9.62 6.62 -1.59
C LYS A 61 8.40 7.43 -1.98
N TYR A 62 7.97 7.34 -3.23
CA TYR A 62 6.78 8.05 -3.73
C TYR A 62 5.52 7.65 -2.94
N LEU A 63 5.29 6.36 -2.71
CA LEU A 63 4.17 5.87 -1.90
C LEU A 63 4.21 6.49 -0.49
N ILE A 64 5.36 6.36 0.20
CA ILE A 64 5.52 6.86 1.57
C ILE A 64 5.37 8.40 1.66
N GLU A 65 5.96 9.14 0.73
CA GLU A 65 5.88 10.60 0.69
C GLU A 65 4.43 11.08 0.55
N ASN A 66 3.64 10.44 -0.31
CA ASN A 66 2.24 10.83 -0.51
C ASN A 66 1.33 10.38 0.64
N LEU A 67 1.57 9.21 1.25
CA LEU A 67 0.83 8.81 2.46
C LEU A 67 1.11 9.78 3.62
N ASN A 68 2.35 10.25 3.77
CA ASN A 68 2.68 11.32 4.70
C ASN A 68 2.01 12.65 4.35
N HIS A 69 1.89 12.95 3.06
CA HIS A 69 1.18 14.15 2.63
C HIS A 69 -0.30 14.10 3.02
N VAL A 70 -0.99 12.95 2.87
CA VAL A 70 -2.36 12.73 3.37
C VAL A 70 -2.44 13.06 4.87
N LEU A 71 -1.49 12.59 5.68
CA LEU A 71 -1.42 12.92 7.11
C LEU A 71 -1.20 14.43 7.36
N HIS A 72 -0.43 15.11 6.52
CA HIS A 72 -0.12 16.53 6.70
C HIS A 72 -1.30 17.45 6.32
N VAL A 73 -2.00 17.13 5.24
CA VAL A 73 -3.19 17.89 4.78
C VAL A 73 -4.44 17.49 5.53
N SER A 74 -4.40 16.39 6.28
CA SER A 74 -5.46 16.04 7.22
C SER A 74 -5.76 17.25 8.12
N HIS A 75 -7.03 17.51 8.35
CA HIS A 75 -7.60 18.67 9.06
C HIS A 75 -7.73 19.99 8.26
N GLN A 76 -7.31 20.08 7.00
CA GLN A 76 -7.46 21.32 6.21
C GLN A 76 -8.58 21.25 5.17
N GLU A 77 -8.61 20.20 4.36
CA GLU A 77 -9.57 19.97 3.29
C GLU A 77 -9.63 18.49 2.91
N ASP A 78 -10.63 18.11 2.12
CA ASP A 78 -10.67 16.77 1.53
C ASP A 78 -9.50 16.59 0.58
N TYR A 79 -8.84 15.44 0.67
CA TYR A 79 -7.67 15.14 -0.16
C TYR A 79 -7.70 13.67 -0.58
N THR A 80 -7.35 13.39 -1.83
CA THR A 80 -7.24 12.02 -2.34
C THR A 80 -5.90 11.80 -3.02
N PHE A 81 -5.24 10.74 -2.63
CA PHE A 81 -4.03 10.21 -3.23
C PHE A 81 -4.33 8.88 -3.91
N ASP A 82 -3.78 8.68 -5.10
CA ASP A 82 -3.94 7.48 -5.89
C ASP A 82 -2.55 6.94 -6.28
N TYR A 83 -2.31 5.67 -5.97
CA TYR A 83 -1.07 4.95 -6.21
C TYR A 83 -1.31 3.68 -6.98
N TYR A 84 -0.52 3.49 -8.04
CA TYR A 84 -0.44 2.25 -8.79
C TYR A 84 0.99 1.73 -8.75
N ASN A 85 1.16 0.44 -8.48
CA ASN A 85 2.46 -0.19 -8.67
C ASN A 85 2.74 -0.40 -10.17
N SER A 86 4.00 -0.21 -10.58
CA SER A 86 4.44 -0.31 -11.98
C SER A 86 4.25 -1.68 -12.62
N GLU A 87 4.24 -2.76 -11.83
CA GLU A 87 3.94 -4.11 -12.29
C GLU A 87 2.43 -4.39 -12.36
N ALA A 88 1.60 -3.35 -12.20
CA ALA A 88 0.13 -3.41 -12.20
C ALA A 88 -0.45 -4.48 -11.26
N LEU A 89 0.23 -4.73 -10.13
CA LEU A 89 -0.16 -5.72 -9.13
C LEU A 89 -1.35 -5.24 -8.28
N PHE A 90 -1.28 -4.00 -7.82
CA PHE A 90 -2.29 -3.39 -6.98
C PHE A 90 -2.35 -1.88 -7.18
N GLU A 91 -3.49 -1.33 -6.82
CA GLU A 91 -3.76 0.10 -6.70
C GLU A 91 -4.21 0.40 -5.27
N MET A 92 -3.82 1.56 -4.76
CA MET A 92 -4.24 2.08 -3.46
C MET A 92 -4.72 3.51 -3.65
N ILE A 93 -5.99 3.73 -3.34
CA ILE A 93 -6.58 5.06 -3.24
C ILE A 93 -6.79 5.37 -1.76
N VAL A 94 -6.29 6.50 -1.30
CA VAL A 94 -6.44 7.00 0.07
C VAL A 94 -7.09 8.36 0.02
N SER A 95 -8.25 8.48 0.66
CA SER A 95 -9.02 9.72 0.73
C SER A 95 -9.17 10.14 2.20
N PHE A 96 -8.71 11.34 2.54
CA PHE A 96 -9.06 11.98 3.80
C PHE A 96 -10.38 12.74 3.63
N LEU A 97 -11.35 12.41 4.47
CA LEU A 97 -12.67 13.04 4.51
C LEU A 97 -12.70 14.00 5.71
N SER A 98 -12.60 15.30 5.43
CA SER A 98 -12.40 16.34 6.44
C SER A 98 -13.61 16.53 7.35
N GLU A 99 -14.82 16.36 6.85
CA GLU A 99 -16.06 16.48 7.62
C GLU A 99 -16.17 15.42 8.73
N ASP A 100 -15.73 14.20 8.43
CA ASP A 100 -15.86 13.05 9.32
C ASP A 100 -14.55 12.72 10.08
N LEU A 101 -13.45 13.41 9.75
CA LEU A 101 -12.09 13.19 10.29
C LEU A 101 -11.61 11.75 10.16
N LEU A 102 -11.86 11.12 9.02
CA LEU A 102 -11.55 9.72 8.77
C LEU A 102 -10.90 9.50 7.42
N ILE A 103 -10.16 8.39 7.34
CA ILE A 103 -9.40 7.99 6.16
C ILE A 103 -10.14 6.84 5.51
N GLU A 104 -10.58 7.08 4.29
CA GLU A 104 -11.09 6.05 3.40
C GLU A 104 -9.94 5.46 2.58
N ILE A 105 -9.93 4.13 2.49
CA ILE A 105 -8.92 3.39 1.74
C ILE A 105 -9.61 2.43 0.82
N MET A 106 -9.20 2.45 -0.44
CA MET A 106 -9.61 1.49 -1.43
C MET A 106 -8.37 0.79 -2.00
N ILE A 107 -8.37 -0.53 -1.93
CA ILE A 107 -7.32 -1.38 -2.47
C ILE A 107 -7.91 -2.17 -3.63
N TRP A 108 -7.34 -2.00 -4.83
CA TRP A 108 -7.62 -2.89 -5.96
C TRP A 108 -6.48 -3.87 -6.14
N ILE A 109 -6.84 -5.13 -6.34
CA ILE A 109 -5.90 -6.22 -6.58
C ILE A 109 -6.11 -6.75 -7.99
N ASN A 110 -5.04 -6.80 -8.77
CA ASN A 110 -5.05 -7.44 -10.08
C ASN A 110 -5.02 -8.97 -9.91
N ILE A 111 -6.18 -9.61 -10.13
CA ILE A 111 -6.33 -11.05 -9.95
C ILE A 111 -5.52 -11.84 -10.97
N GLY A 112 -5.33 -11.29 -12.18
CA GLY A 112 -4.50 -11.89 -13.22
C GLY A 112 -3.02 -11.94 -12.82
N ALA A 113 -2.50 -10.88 -12.22
CA ALA A 113 -1.13 -10.83 -11.73
C ALA A 113 -0.88 -11.86 -10.61
N LEU A 114 -1.83 -12.03 -9.69
CA LEU A 114 -1.71 -12.99 -8.58
C LEU A 114 -1.71 -14.46 -9.01
N ASN A 115 -2.30 -14.78 -10.16
CA ASN A 115 -2.41 -16.15 -10.65
C ASN A 115 -1.44 -16.45 -11.80
N ASN A 116 -0.43 -15.60 -12.02
CA ASN A 116 0.51 -15.71 -13.15
C ASN A 116 -0.18 -15.82 -14.52
N GLY A 117 -1.38 -15.25 -14.67
CA GLY A 117 -2.17 -15.33 -15.90
C GLY A 117 -2.92 -16.65 -16.12
N ASP A 118 -2.96 -17.57 -15.14
CA ASP A 118 -3.64 -18.86 -15.26
C ASP A 118 -5.18 -18.75 -15.30
N LYS A 119 -5.76 -17.60 -14.93
CA LYS A 119 -7.22 -17.33 -15.02
C LYS A 119 -7.51 -15.98 -15.70
N TYR A 120 -8.80 -15.65 -15.82
CA TYR A 120 -9.29 -14.36 -16.31
C TYR A 120 -8.64 -13.18 -15.57
N GLY A 121 -8.28 -12.12 -16.32
CA GLY A 121 -7.76 -10.87 -15.78
C GLY A 121 -8.87 -9.88 -15.48
N TYR A 122 -9.04 -9.53 -14.21
CA TYR A 122 -9.90 -8.47 -13.71
C TYR A 122 -9.34 -7.95 -12.38
N ASP A 123 -9.75 -6.75 -12.00
CA ASP A 123 -9.39 -6.16 -10.72
C ASP A 123 -10.50 -6.40 -9.70
N GLU A 124 -10.13 -6.69 -8.46
CA GLU A 124 -11.05 -6.82 -7.35
C GLU A 124 -10.74 -5.76 -6.28
N GLY A 125 -11.73 -4.92 -5.98
CA GLY A 125 -11.60 -3.75 -5.12
C GLY A 125 -12.22 -3.96 -3.73
N TYR A 126 -11.53 -3.46 -2.71
CA TYR A 126 -11.98 -3.44 -1.32
C TYR A 126 -11.87 -2.04 -0.75
N ARG A 127 -13.00 -1.47 -0.35
CA ARG A 127 -13.09 -0.15 0.30
C ARG A 127 -13.37 -0.34 1.78
N PHE A 128 -12.63 0.37 2.63
CA PHE A 128 -12.77 0.35 4.08
C PHE A 128 -12.30 1.67 4.70
N ILE A 129 -12.71 1.89 5.96
CA ILE A 129 -12.37 3.09 6.73
C ILE A 129 -11.37 2.73 7.83
N VAL A 130 -10.43 3.63 8.09
CA VAL A 130 -9.52 3.60 9.24
C VAL A 130 -9.52 4.96 9.95
N ASP A 131 -9.35 4.93 11.27
CA ASP A 131 -9.00 6.14 12.01
C ASP A 131 -7.59 6.68 11.67
N LEU A 132 -7.38 7.97 11.95
CA LEU A 132 -6.13 8.67 11.64
C LEU A 132 -4.92 8.08 12.39
N ASP A 133 -5.10 7.67 13.66
CA ASP A 133 -4.03 7.10 14.48
C ASP A 133 -3.55 5.75 13.90
N THR A 134 -4.46 4.95 13.38
CA THR A 134 -4.20 3.65 12.77
C THR A 134 -3.51 3.83 11.42
N PHE A 135 -3.95 4.81 10.63
CA PHE A 135 -3.27 5.18 9.39
C PHE A 135 -1.85 5.73 9.65
N GLU A 136 -1.67 6.62 10.63
CA GLU A 136 -0.35 7.15 11.01
C GLU A 136 0.61 6.03 11.44
N LYS A 137 0.15 5.09 12.27
CA LYS A 137 0.94 3.92 12.68
C LYS A 137 1.39 3.09 11.48
N PHE A 138 0.52 2.89 10.50
CA PHE A 138 0.84 2.17 9.27
C PHE A 138 1.94 2.89 8.46
N VAL A 139 1.83 4.21 8.26
CA VAL A 139 2.84 5.00 7.55
C VAL A 139 4.20 4.95 8.27
N ILE A 140 4.22 5.11 9.60
CA ILE A 140 5.45 5.00 10.41
C ILE A 140 6.09 3.61 10.28
N GLN A 141 5.28 2.55 10.21
CA GLN A 141 5.79 1.18 10.00
C GLN A 141 6.41 1.03 8.61
N LEU A 142 5.73 1.50 7.55
CA LEU A 142 6.26 1.49 6.18
C LEU A 142 7.61 2.22 6.08
N GLU A 143 7.74 3.39 6.71
CA GLU A 143 9.00 4.13 6.76
C GLU A 143 10.13 3.38 7.46
N ARG A 144 9.83 2.68 8.56
CA ARG A 144 10.86 1.93 9.31
C ARG A 144 11.40 0.74 8.54
N GLU A 145 10.59 0.19 7.63
CA GLU A 145 10.95 -0.97 6.82
C GLU A 145 11.65 -0.59 5.55
N SER A 146 11.29 0.55 4.97
CA SER A 146 11.99 1.10 3.82
C SER A 146 13.38 1.63 4.20
N LYS A 147 13.61 2.08 5.45
CA LYS A 147 14.94 2.49 5.97
C LYS A 147 15.95 1.34 6.13
#